data_AF-A0A959QJD9-F1
#
_entry.id   AF-A0A959QJD9-F1
#
_cell.length_a   1.000
_cell.length_b   1.000
_cell.length_c   1.000
_cell.angle_alpha   90.00
_cell.angle_beta   90.00
_cell.angle_gamma   90.00
#
_symmetry.space_group_name_H-M   'P 1'
#
loop_
_entity.id
_entity.type
_entity.pdbx_description
1 polymer ?
#
loop_
_entity_poly.entity_id
_entity_poly.type
_entity_poly.pdbx_seq_one_letter_code
_entity_poly.pdbx_strand_id
1 'polypeptide(L)'
;DALADFLVRIQTNSSHRPDLNGCWFRAFDYNAWEYYGSNADHGWGAWGTLTGWTQSFITTTLALRQAKKCYWDMTRDLKLREHMDKAWSKMLPDYPH
;
A
#
# COMPACT_ATOMS: atom_id res chain seq x y z
N ASP A 1 -7.11 -17.99 5.60
CA ASP A 1 -7.29 -16.53 5.75
C ASP A 1 -7.97 -16.04 4.49
N ALA A 2 -9.28 -15.79 4.55
CA ALA A 2 -10.09 -15.51 3.36
C ALA A 2 -9.76 -14.15 2.72
N LEU A 3 -9.41 -13.14 3.53
CA LEU A 3 -9.06 -11.82 3.00
C LEU A 3 -7.69 -11.84 2.32
N ALA A 4 -6.70 -12.51 2.91
CA ALA A 4 -5.39 -12.66 2.29
C ALA A 4 -5.47 -13.42 0.96
N ASP A 5 -6.23 -14.52 0.92
CA ASP A 5 -6.46 -15.29 -0.31
C ASP A 5 -7.18 -14.46 -1.37
N PHE A 6 -8.22 -13.71 -0.99
CA PHE A 6 -8.90 -12.78 -1.89
C PHE A 6 -7.94 -11.75 -2.48
N LEU A 7 -7.17 -11.04 -1.64
CA LEU A 7 -6.24 -10.01 -2.09
C LEU A 7 -5.19 -10.57 -3.06
N VAL A 8 -4.63 -11.75 -2.78
CA VAL A 8 -3.67 -12.39 -3.70
C VAL A 8 -4.32 -12.75 -5.05
N ARG A 9 -5.57 -13.23 -5.05
CA ARG A 9 -6.25 -13.66 -6.29
C ARG A 9 -6.65 -12.51 -7.22
N ILE A 10 -6.91 -11.33 -6.69
CA ILE A 10 -7.33 -10.17 -7.49
C ILE A 10 -6.16 -9.38 -8.09
N GLN A 11 -4.92 -9.84 -7.87
CA GLN A 11 -3.76 -9.27 -8.55
C GLN A 11 -3.95 -9.35 -10.06
N THR A 12 -3.61 -8.28 -10.75
CA THR A 12 -3.68 -8.19 -12.19
C THR A 12 -2.75 -9.21 -12.85
N ASN A 13 -3.16 -9.75 -13.99
CA ASN A 13 -2.33 -10.61 -14.82
C ASN A 13 -2.26 -10.00 -16.22
N SER A 14 -1.08 -9.53 -16.62
CA SER A 14 -0.89 -8.89 -17.92
C SER A 14 0.49 -9.19 -18.49
N SER A 15 0.52 -9.86 -19.64
CA SER A 15 1.73 -10.03 -20.45
C SER A 15 2.02 -8.82 -21.34
N HIS A 16 0.99 -8.05 -21.72
CA HIS A 16 1.12 -6.88 -22.60
C HIS A 16 1.60 -5.62 -21.86
N ARG A 17 1.29 -5.52 -20.57
CA ARG A 17 1.75 -4.45 -19.67
C ARG A 17 2.43 -5.06 -18.46
N PRO A 18 3.69 -5.52 -18.60
CA PRO A 18 4.42 -6.17 -17.51
C PRO A 18 4.59 -5.27 -16.27
N ASP A 19 4.60 -3.95 -16.48
CA ASP A 19 4.65 -2.94 -15.41
C ASP A 19 3.38 -2.94 -14.53
N LEU A 20 2.27 -3.46 -15.05
CA LEU A 20 1.02 -3.61 -14.34
C LEU A 20 0.77 -5.07 -13.93
N ASN A 21 1.73 -5.99 -14.11
CA ASN A 21 1.52 -7.39 -13.76
C ASN A 21 1.72 -7.60 -12.26
N GLY A 22 0.75 -8.25 -11.60
CA GLY A 22 0.79 -8.55 -10.17
C GLY A 22 0.46 -7.36 -9.27
N CYS A 23 -0.03 -6.25 -9.81
CA CYS A 23 -0.43 -5.09 -9.02
C CYS A 23 -1.89 -5.19 -8.58
N TRP A 24 -2.29 -4.28 -7.69
CA TRP A 24 -3.70 -4.03 -7.37
C TRP A 24 -4.15 -2.70 -7.97
N PHE A 25 -5.23 -2.71 -8.72
CA PHE A 25 -5.89 -1.45 -9.07
C PHE A 25 -6.68 -0.90 -7.88
N ARG A 26 -6.98 0.41 -7.90
CA ARG A 26 -7.70 1.09 -6.82
C ARG A 26 -9.10 0.50 -6.61
N ALA A 27 -9.72 0.01 -7.68
CA ALA A 27 -11.03 -0.64 -7.63
C ALA A 27 -10.97 -2.05 -8.23
N PHE A 28 -11.86 -2.91 -7.71
CA PHE A 28 -12.09 -4.26 -8.20
C PHE A 28 -13.59 -4.55 -8.09
N ASP A 29 -14.20 -4.99 -9.19
CA ASP A 29 -15.58 -5.46 -9.21
C ASP A 29 -15.59 -6.96 -8.84
N TYR A 30 -16.10 -7.25 -7.64
CA TYR A 30 -16.18 -8.61 -7.14
C TYR A 30 -17.15 -9.51 -7.93
N ASN A 31 -18.24 -8.94 -8.46
CA ASN A 31 -19.28 -9.73 -9.15
C ASN A 31 -18.83 -10.12 -10.55
N ALA A 32 -18.17 -9.21 -11.26
CA ALA A 32 -17.65 -9.44 -12.60
C ALA A 32 -16.22 -10.02 -12.59
N TRP A 33 -15.55 -10.02 -11.42
CA TRP A 33 -14.17 -10.46 -11.24
C TRP A 33 -13.18 -9.70 -12.14
N GLU A 34 -13.35 -8.39 -12.23
CA GLU A 34 -12.57 -7.51 -13.09
C GLU A 34 -12.23 -6.20 -12.39
N TYR A 35 -11.47 -5.34 -13.07
CA TYR A 35 -11.03 -4.04 -12.56
C TYR A 35 -11.54 -2.88 -13.41
N TYR A 36 -12.53 -3.09 -14.29
CA TYR A 36 -13.10 -2.00 -15.07
C TYR A 36 -13.92 -1.05 -14.20
N GLY A 37 -13.93 0.21 -14.60
CA GLY A 37 -14.67 1.26 -13.93
C GLY A 37 -14.68 2.53 -14.75
N SER A 38 -15.50 3.49 -14.34
CA SER A 38 -15.53 4.81 -14.97
C SER A 38 -14.20 5.54 -14.77
N ASN A 39 -13.68 6.14 -15.85
CA ASN A 39 -12.49 7.01 -15.79
C ASN A 39 -12.83 8.48 -15.49
N ALA A 40 -14.00 8.74 -14.87
CA ALA A 40 -14.47 10.11 -14.63
C ALA A 40 -13.55 10.93 -13.70
N ASP A 41 -12.73 10.27 -12.89
CA ASP A 41 -11.77 10.90 -11.98
C ASP A 41 -10.33 10.74 -12.52
N HIS A 42 -9.90 11.68 -13.36
CA HIS A 42 -8.56 11.63 -13.96
C HIS A 42 -7.44 11.75 -12.91
N GLY A 43 -6.53 10.78 -12.91
CA GLY A 43 -5.42 10.68 -11.95
C GLY A 43 -5.75 9.86 -10.70
N TRP A 44 -7.03 9.61 -10.45
CA TRP A 44 -7.53 8.91 -9.25
C TRP A 44 -8.53 7.79 -9.59
N GLY A 45 -8.74 7.50 -10.87
CA GLY A 45 -9.70 6.52 -11.35
C GLY A 45 -9.41 5.08 -10.93
N ALA A 46 -10.32 4.19 -11.31
CA ALA A 46 -10.31 2.77 -10.93
C ALA A 46 -8.96 2.07 -11.19
N TRP A 47 -8.27 2.42 -12.29
CA TRP A 47 -7.01 1.80 -12.70
C TRP A 47 -5.75 2.44 -12.10
N GLY A 48 -5.87 3.34 -11.13
CA GLY A 48 -4.72 3.90 -10.44
C GLY A 48 -3.99 2.85 -9.59
N THR A 49 -2.67 2.75 -9.73
CA THR A 49 -1.80 1.94 -8.86
C THR A 49 -1.15 2.82 -7.80
N LEU A 50 -1.75 2.91 -6.61
CA LEU A 50 -1.30 3.81 -5.55
C LEU A 50 -0.35 3.10 -4.59
N THR A 51 0.93 3.49 -4.59
CA THR A 51 1.96 2.90 -3.72
C THR A 51 1.56 3.02 -2.25
N GLY A 52 1.28 4.23 -1.79
CA GLY A 52 1.07 4.52 -0.37
C GLY A 52 -0.28 4.10 0.19
N TRP A 53 -1.31 3.88 -0.65
CA TRP A 53 -2.67 3.57 -0.18
C TRP A 53 -3.12 2.14 -0.50
N THR A 54 -2.50 1.49 -1.49
CA THR A 54 -2.90 0.16 -1.95
C THR A 54 -1.72 -0.79 -1.91
N GLN A 55 -0.68 -0.58 -2.74
CA GLN A 55 0.38 -1.57 -2.93
C GLN A 55 1.14 -1.85 -1.63
N SER A 56 1.67 -0.81 -0.99
CA SER A 56 2.50 -0.96 0.22
C SER A 56 1.68 -1.46 1.40
N PHE A 57 0.41 -1.05 1.53
CA PHE A 57 -0.46 -1.52 2.61
C PHE A 57 -0.75 -3.01 2.48
N ILE A 58 -1.16 -3.48 1.30
CA ILE A 58 -1.48 -4.90 1.08
C ILE A 58 -0.22 -5.75 1.29
N THR A 59 0.88 -5.41 0.62
CA THR A 59 2.14 -6.17 0.71
C THR A 59 2.71 -6.21 2.12
N THR A 60 2.79 -5.06 2.81
CA THR A 60 3.30 -5.00 4.19
C THR A 60 2.41 -5.79 5.14
N THR A 61 1.09 -5.70 4.99
CA THR A 61 0.16 -6.42 5.86
C THR A 61 0.21 -7.94 5.63
N LEU A 62 0.33 -8.38 4.37
CA LEU A 62 0.54 -9.79 4.03
C LEU A 62 1.86 -10.30 4.61
N ALA A 63 2.95 -9.52 4.51
CA ALA A 63 4.24 -9.86 5.09
C ALA A 63 4.17 -9.98 6.64
N LEU A 64 3.52 -9.03 7.30
CA LEU A 64 3.28 -9.06 8.74
C LEU A 64 2.47 -10.29 9.17
N ARG A 65 1.41 -10.62 8.42
CA ARG A 65 0.62 -11.83 8.63
C ARG A 65 1.47 -13.09 8.51
N GLN A 66 2.26 -13.20 7.44
CA GLN A 66 3.17 -14.34 7.24
C GLN A 66 4.19 -14.47 8.38
N ALA A 67 4.70 -13.35 8.88
CA ALA A 67 5.61 -13.30 10.01
C ALA A 67 4.93 -13.52 11.37
N LYS A 68 3.59 -13.55 11.43
CA LYS A 68 2.78 -13.59 12.65
C LYS A 68 3.14 -12.47 13.64
N LYS A 69 3.38 -11.27 13.11
CA LYS A 69 3.68 -10.05 13.89
C LYS A 69 2.71 -8.94 13.53
N CYS A 70 2.50 -7.99 14.44
CA CYS A 70 1.86 -6.73 14.08
C CYS A 70 2.89 -5.61 13.89
N TYR A 71 2.46 -4.51 13.27
CA TYR A 71 3.29 -3.33 13.06
C TYR A 71 3.92 -2.82 14.36
N TRP A 72 3.15 -2.81 15.46
CA TRP A 72 3.61 -2.35 16.76
C TRP A 72 4.72 -3.22 17.33
N ASP A 73 4.64 -4.54 17.16
CA ASP A 73 5.70 -5.46 17.61
C ASP A 73 7.01 -5.18 16.88
N MET A 74 6.95 -4.87 15.58
CA MET A 74 8.14 -4.57 14.78
C MET A 74 8.76 -3.20 15.08
N THR A 75 7.97 -2.27 15.62
CA THR A 75 8.37 -0.86 15.75
C THR A 75 8.58 -0.40 17.19
N ARG A 76 8.25 -1.25 18.19
CA ARG A 76 8.27 -0.86 19.61
C ARG A 76 9.62 -0.36 20.13
N ASP A 77 10.71 -0.86 19.55
CA ASP A 77 12.07 -0.52 19.99
C ASP A 77 12.71 0.57 19.11
N LEU A 78 11.97 1.16 18.19
CA LEU A 78 12.47 2.25 17.36
C LEU A 78 12.65 3.53 18.19
N LYS A 79 13.83 4.14 18.11
CA LYS A 79 14.17 5.41 18.75
C LYS A 79 13.66 6.61 17.96
N LEU A 80 12.36 6.59 17.63
CA LEU A 80 11.72 7.57 16.75
C LEU A 80 11.99 9.01 17.20
N ARG A 81 11.93 9.28 18.51
CA ARG A 81 12.18 10.63 19.07
C ARG A 81 13.54 11.19 18.66
N GLU A 82 14.61 10.41 18.83
CA GLU A 82 15.97 10.82 18.49
C GLU A 82 16.13 11.12 16.99
N HIS A 83 15.44 10.36 16.14
CA HIS A 83 15.43 10.58 14.70
C HIS A 83 14.57 11.79 14.30
N MET A 84 13.44 12.00 14.97
CA MET A 84 12.54 13.12 14.72
C MET A 84 13.17 14.45 15.10
N ASP A 85 13.86 14.57 16.24
CA ASP A 85 14.55 15.81 16.63
C ASP A 85 15.57 16.24 15.54
N LYS A 86 16.33 15.28 15.01
CA LYS A 86 17.29 15.49 13.91
C LYS A 86 16.63 15.86 12.59
N ALA A 87 15.48 15.27 12.27
CA ALA A 87 14.74 15.59 11.06
C ALA A 87 14.08 16.98 11.18
N TRP A 88 13.50 17.28 12.34
CA TRP A 88 12.81 18.53 12.64
C TRP A 88 13.76 19.72 12.55
N SER A 89 14.90 19.67 13.22
CA SER A 89 15.94 20.71 13.13
C SER A 89 16.43 21.00 11.71
N LYS A 90 16.34 20.04 10.79
CA LYS A 90 16.70 20.24 9.37
C LYS A 90 15.55 20.78 8.53
N MET A 91 14.34 20.28 8.75
CA MET A 91 13.16 20.62 7.95
C MET A 91 12.50 21.92 8.41
N LEU A 92 12.55 22.20 9.71
CA LEU A 92 11.86 23.27 10.43
C LEU A 92 12.82 23.95 11.43
N PRO A 93 13.96 24.51 10.97
CA PRO A 93 15.00 25.04 11.86
C PRO A 93 14.52 26.19 12.77
N ASP A 94 13.54 26.97 12.31
CA ASP A 94 13.02 28.13 13.04
C ASP A 94 11.86 27.80 13.99
N TYR A 95 11.42 26.54 14.03
CA TYR A 95 10.31 26.10 14.88
C TYR A 95 10.81 25.18 15.99
N PRO A 96 10.50 25.47 17.27
CA PRO A 96 10.82 24.56 18.36
C PRO A 96 10.06 23.23 18.19
N HIS A 97 10.69 22.15 18.64
CA HIS A 97 10.10 20.81 18.69
C HIS A 97 9.43 20.55 20.03
#